data_AF-A0A3Q2TY32-F1
#
_entry.id   AF-A0A3Q2TY32-F1
#
_cell.length_a   1.000
_cell.length_b   1.000
_cell.length_c   1.000
_cell.angle_alpha   90.00
_cell.angle_beta   90.00
_cell.angle_gamma   90.00
#
_symmetry.space_group_name_H-M   'P 1'
#
loop_
_entity.id
_entity.type
_entity.pdbx_description
1 polymer ?
#
loop_
_entity_poly.entity_id
_entity_poly.type
_entity_poly.pdbx_seq_one_letter_code
_entity_poly.pdbx_strand_id
1 'polypeptide(L)'
;MYVSKAAAKTQVDYDYDGPLMKTTVPGPRSQELTKQLGDIQNVGAVNFFCNYEDSRGNYLVDVDGNRMLDIYTQISSIPIGYNHPALLKMMTNPNNLSTFVNRPALGILPPENFPDKITESLLSVAPSGMTRVQTMACGSCSNENAFKSIFIWYKVSNKERGHNVPSEEDISSCMINQAPGCPDLSILSFMGGFHGRTMGCLATTHSKVIHKLDVPSFDWPVAPFPRLKYPLEEFARENAQEEARCLEEVEDLIVKWRQKGKPVAGIVIEPIQAEGGDNHASPDFFRNLRNIARKPYRIFNTWMGDPSKNLFLVEVLNVIRRENLLEEVTRSGKALLNGLYELQAQYPGLLSRARGQGTFCAIDVRDAATRDRMLVQARDKGVLLGGCGDLSIRFRPALIFKEYHVHIFLNIFNDVLAQNK
;
A
#
# COMPACT_ATOMS: atom_id res chain seq x y z
N MET A 1 -1.40 35.06 -6.57
CA MET A 1 -1.56 35.07 -5.10
C MET A 1 -2.66 34.10 -4.74
N TYR A 2 -2.43 33.15 -3.85
CA TYR A 2 -3.50 32.30 -3.31
C TYR A 2 -4.27 33.11 -2.24
N VAL A 3 -5.31 33.82 -2.67
CA VAL A 3 -6.17 34.60 -1.76
C VAL A 3 -7.17 33.66 -1.09
N SER A 4 -7.03 33.50 0.22
CA SER A 4 -7.87 32.61 1.03
C SER A 4 -9.35 33.00 0.92
N LYS A 5 -10.16 32.14 0.28
CA LYS A 5 -11.54 31.92 0.73
C LYS A 5 -11.44 31.00 1.94
N ALA A 6 -11.49 31.56 3.14
CA ALA A 6 -11.43 30.79 4.37
C ALA A 6 -12.60 29.81 4.43
N ALA A 7 -12.33 28.52 4.22
CA ALA A 7 -13.29 27.45 4.46
C ALA A 7 -13.72 27.53 5.93
N ALA A 8 -15.03 27.51 6.19
CA ALA A 8 -15.55 27.61 7.54
C ALA A 8 -14.99 26.45 8.41
N LYS A 9 -14.31 26.78 9.52
CA LYS A 9 -13.78 25.78 10.45
C LYS A 9 -14.91 24.95 11.03
N THR A 10 -15.13 23.76 10.47
CA THR A 10 -15.70 22.65 11.22
C THR A 10 -14.61 22.13 12.14
N GLN A 11 -14.51 22.76 13.32
CA GLN A 11 -13.52 22.48 14.34
C GLN A 11 -13.62 21.01 14.77
N VAL A 12 -12.65 20.21 14.36
CA VAL A 12 -12.48 18.84 14.85
C VAL A 12 -11.61 18.95 16.10
N ASP A 13 -12.23 18.96 17.29
CA ASP A 13 -11.58 19.24 18.60
C ASP A 13 -10.38 18.34 18.98
N TYR A 14 -10.05 17.36 18.15
CA TYR A 14 -8.96 16.42 18.34
C TYR A 14 -7.79 16.60 17.34
N ASP A 15 -7.99 17.29 16.22
CA ASP A 15 -6.92 17.55 15.22
C ASP A 15 -6.18 18.88 15.51
N TYR A 16 -5.01 19.10 14.91
CA TYR A 16 -4.27 20.35 15.08
C TYR A 16 -4.53 21.37 13.96
N ASP A 17 -4.43 22.67 14.29
CA ASP A 17 -4.62 23.79 13.35
C ASP A 17 -3.53 23.92 12.26
N GLY A 18 -2.37 23.27 12.44
CA GLY A 18 -1.23 23.39 11.54
C GLY A 18 0.07 22.84 12.14
N PRO A 19 1.15 22.72 11.34
CA PRO A 19 2.46 22.27 11.81
C PRO A 19 3.09 23.26 12.80
N LEU A 20 4.09 22.80 13.55
CA LEU A 20 4.85 23.61 14.50
C LEU A 20 6.27 23.04 14.63
N MET A 21 7.25 23.70 14.00
CA MET A 21 8.65 23.29 14.03
C MET A 21 9.42 24.03 15.14
N LYS A 22 10.36 23.32 15.77
CA LYS A 22 11.23 23.77 16.86
C LYS A 22 12.71 23.50 16.55
N THR A 23 13.00 22.44 15.81
CA THR A 23 14.34 22.00 15.41
C THR A 23 14.33 21.50 13.95
N THR A 24 15.50 21.28 13.36
CA THR A 24 15.65 20.50 12.12
C THR A 24 15.34 19.02 12.39
N VAL A 25 14.83 18.29 11.40
CA VAL A 25 14.45 16.88 11.57
C VAL A 25 15.44 15.96 10.82
N PRO A 26 16.07 14.96 11.47
CA PRO A 26 15.96 14.60 12.89
C PRO A 26 16.64 15.60 13.83
N GLY A 27 15.98 15.92 14.94
CA GLY A 27 16.55 16.78 15.98
C GLY A 27 17.52 16.03 16.92
N PRO A 28 18.16 16.74 17.88
CA PRO A 28 19.17 16.15 18.76
C PRO A 28 18.72 14.90 19.52
N ARG A 29 17.46 14.84 19.98
CA ARG A 29 16.91 13.68 20.69
C ARG A 29 16.68 12.50 19.75
N SER A 30 16.17 12.77 18.54
CA SER A 30 16.05 11.77 17.48
C SER A 30 17.41 11.20 17.07
N GLN A 31 18.45 12.03 16.98
CA GLN A 31 19.80 11.60 16.62
C GLN A 31 20.44 10.70 17.70
N GLU A 32 20.31 11.06 18.98
CA GLU A 32 20.80 10.23 20.09
C GLU A 32 20.08 8.87 20.15
N LEU A 33 18.75 8.83 19.97
CA LEU A 33 18.01 7.57 19.90
C LEU A 33 18.37 6.74 18.65
N THR A 34 18.71 7.39 17.53
CA THR A 34 19.18 6.71 16.31
C THR A 34 20.54 6.05 16.55
N LYS A 35 21.44 6.70 17.29
CA LYS A 35 22.72 6.12 17.70
C LYS A 35 22.51 4.90 18.61
N GLN A 36 21.72 5.05 19.68
CA GLN A 36 21.42 3.96 20.63
C GLN A 36 20.78 2.73 19.96
N LEU A 37 19.93 2.95 18.95
CA LEU A 37 19.35 1.86 18.16
C LEU A 37 20.34 1.27 17.13
N GLY A 38 21.31 2.07 16.67
CA GLY A 38 22.39 1.68 15.77
C GLY A 38 23.38 0.67 16.39
N ASP A 39 23.55 0.71 17.71
CA ASP A 39 24.32 -0.27 18.47
C ASP A 39 23.64 -1.67 18.52
N ILE A 40 22.37 -1.76 18.12
CA ILE A 40 21.52 -2.97 18.20
C ILE A 40 21.13 -3.50 16.81
N GLN A 41 20.84 -2.62 15.85
CA GLN A 41 20.41 -2.98 14.50
C GLN A 41 20.75 -1.90 13.45
N ASN A 42 20.62 -2.24 12.17
CA ASN A 42 20.81 -1.27 11.09
C ASN A 42 19.71 -0.17 11.11
N VAL A 43 20.13 1.08 11.35
CA VAL A 43 19.26 2.27 11.43
C VAL A 43 19.20 3.10 10.15
N GLY A 44 19.80 2.67 9.03
CA GLY A 44 19.87 3.43 7.78
C GLY A 44 18.53 3.78 7.10
N ALA A 45 17.41 3.28 7.62
CA ALA A 45 16.04 3.61 7.20
C ALA A 45 15.25 4.46 8.23
N VAL A 46 15.87 4.85 9.36
CA VAL A 46 15.24 5.67 10.41
C VAL A 46 15.30 7.14 10.02
N ASN A 47 14.15 7.79 9.90
CA ASN A 47 14.07 9.22 9.60
C ASN A 47 14.23 10.11 10.85
N PHE A 48 13.52 9.75 11.93
CA PHE A 48 13.48 10.40 13.25
C PHE A 48 12.68 9.51 14.22
N PHE A 49 12.64 9.85 15.51
CA PHE A 49 11.84 9.12 16.50
C PHE A 49 10.54 9.88 16.82
N CYS A 50 9.44 9.15 17.01
CA CYS A 50 8.10 9.72 17.16
C CYS A 50 7.67 9.77 18.64
N ASN A 51 6.95 10.82 19.02
CA ASN A 51 6.12 10.90 20.22
C ASN A 51 4.68 10.63 19.75
N TYR A 52 4.24 9.38 19.88
CA TYR A 52 2.92 8.97 19.38
C TYR A 52 1.79 9.43 20.32
N GLU A 53 2.08 9.68 21.59
CA GLU A 53 1.17 10.14 22.62
C GLU A 53 0.67 11.58 22.36
N ASP A 54 1.54 12.47 21.87
CA ASP A 54 1.17 13.82 21.41
C ASP A 54 0.79 13.89 19.93
N SER A 55 0.98 12.83 19.15
CA SER A 55 0.51 12.78 17.75
C SER A 55 -1.01 12.71 17.69
N ARG A 56 -1.65 13.53 16.85
CA ARG A 56 -3.12 13.60 16.75
C ARG A 56 -3.60 13.90 15.34
N GLY A 57 -4.70 13.26 14.94
CA GLY A 57 -5.38 13.56 13.69
C GLY A 57 -4.44 13.38 12.50
N ASN A 58 -4.27 14.43 11.70
CA ASN A 58 -3.40 14.42 10.53
C ASN A 58 -1.93 14.77 10.85
N TYR A 59 -1.52 14.89 12.12
CA TYR A 59 -0.19 15.34 12.51
C TYR A 59 0.59 14.33 13.34
N LEU A 60 1.84 14.11 12.93
CA LEU A 60 2.85 13.33 13.63
C LEU A 60 3.75 14.28 14.44
N VAL A 61 4.01 13.92 15.70
CA VAL A 61 4.92 14.64 16.60
C VAL A 61 6.19 13.82 16.78
N ASP A 62 7.36 14.47 16.74
CA ASP A 62 8.65 13.82 17.02
C ASP A 62 9.11 14.00 18.47
N VAL A 63 10.14 13.25 18.87
CA VAL A 63 10.73 13.32 20.24
C VAL A 63 11.47 14.62 20.52
N ASP A 64 11.70 15.45 19.50
CA ASP A 64 12.25 16.81 19.61
C ASP A 64 11.13 17.87 19.71
N GLY A 65 9.87 17.42 19.67
CA GLY A 65 8.67 18.22 19.84
C GLY A 65 8.24 18.99 18.60
N ASN A 66 8.77 18.67 17.42
CA ASN A 66 8.25 19.16 16.14
C ASN A 66 6.91 18.50 15.84
N ARG A 67 5.97 19.25 15.25
CA ARG A 67 4.67 18.74 14.75
C ARG A 67 4.60 18.91 13.25
N MET A 68 4.54 17.81 12.52
CA MET A 68 4.50 17.74 11.05
C MET A 68 3.11 17.30 10.58
N LEU A 69 2.57 17.93 9.53
CA LEU A 69 1.41 17.43 8.79
C LEU A 69 1.83 16.17 8.03
N ASP A 70 1.21 15.03 8.32
CA ASP A 70 1.61 13.73 7.81
C ASP A 70 0.77 13.31 6.59
N ILE A 71 1.42 13.32 5.42
CA ILE A 71 0.85 12.92 4.13
C ILE A 71 1.54 11.63 3.64
N TYR A 72 2.08 10.83 4.57
CA TYR A 72 2.68 9.52 4.33
C TYR A 72 2.14 8.40 5.25
N THR A 73 1.61 8.76 6.42
CA THR A 73 0.80 7.93 7.35
C THR A 73 1.34 6.54 7.63
N GLN A 74 2.60 6.47 8.07
CA GLN A 74 3.32 5.22 8.33
C GLN A 74 3.25 4.24 7.14
N ILE A 75 3.56 4.74 5.94
CA ILE A 75 3.45 4.00 4.66
C ILE A 75 1.99 3.62 4.35
N SER A 76 1.09 4.60 4.39
CA SER A 76 -0.34 4.45 4.07
C SER A 76 -1.11 3.48 4.98
N SER A 77 -0.70 3.32 6.24
CA SER A 77 -1.24 2.32 7.17
C SER A 77 -2.07 2.88 8.33
N ILE A 78 -2.08 4.21 8.56
CA ILE A 78 -2.94 4.86 9.57
C ILE A 78 -4.24 5.37 8.92
N PRO A 79 -5.40 4.71 9.11
CA PRO A 79 -6.60 5.01 8.31
C PRO A 79 -7.34 6.29 8.72
N ILE A 80 -7.40 6.61 10.03
CA ILE A 80 -8.24 7.71 10.57
C ILE A 80 -7.45 8.64 11.51
N GLY A 81 -6.15 8.76 11.26
CA GLY A 81 -5.24 9.60 12.03
C GLY A 81 -4.75 9.01 13.36
N TYR A 82 -3.79 9.70 13.97
CA TYR A 82 -3.14 9.29 15.21
C TYR A 82 -4.04 9.55 16.42
N ASN A 83 -4.17 8.59 17.34
CA ASN A 83 -4.96 8.71 18.59
C ASN A 83 -6.46 9.05 18.42
N HIS A 84 -7.08 8.56 17.35
CA HIS A 84 -8.49 8.84 17.05
C HIS A 84 -9.44 8.57 18.23
N PRO A 85 -10.32 9.51 18.66
CA PRO A 85 -11.07 9.40 19.91
C PRO A 85 -11.97 8.16 20.00
N ALA A 86 -12.52 7.70 18.88
CA ALA A 86 -13.29 6.47 18.81
C ALA A 86 -12.45 5.22 19.16
N LEU A 87 -11.17 5.19 18.74
CA LEU A 87 -10.25 4.10 19.04
C LEU A 87 -9.73 4.19 20.49
N LEU A 88 -9.46 5.39 21.00
CA LEU A 88 -9.14 5.58 22.42
C LEU A 88 -10.30 5.11 23.33
N LYS A 89 -11.54 5.50 23.01
CA LYS A 89 -12.75 5.04 23.71
C LYS A 89 -12.94 3.51 23.62
N MET A 90 -12.57 2.90 22.50
CA MET A 90 -12.57 1.45 22.33
C MET A 90 -11.52 0.76 23.22
N MET A 91 -10.33 1.36 23.39
CA MET A 91 -9.30 0.85 24.30
C MET A 91 -9.70 0.96 25.78
N THR A 92 -10.42 2.03 26.18
CA THR A 92 -10.85 2.22 27.58
C THR A 92 -12.07 1.38 27.99
N ASN A 93 -12.66 0.59 27.10
CA ASN A 93 -13.79 -0.28 27.42
C ASN A 93 -13.30 -1.57 28.12
N PRO A 94 -13.67 -1.83 29.39
CA PRO A 94 -13.18 -2.99 30.14
C PRO A 94 -13.54 -4.34 29.49
N ASN A 95 -14.65 -4.40 28.75
CA ASN A 95 -15.08 -5.62 28.05
C ASN A 95 -14.10 -6.05 26.94
N ASN A 96 -13.25 -5.13 26.45
CA ASN A 96 -12.28 -5.41 25.40
C ASN A 96 -10.92 -5.92 25.93
N LEU A 97 -10.66 -5.83 27.25
CA LEU A 97 -9.34 -6.12 27.84
C LEU A 97 -8.83 -7.53 27.50
N SER A 98 -9.71 -8.54 27.56
CA SER A 98 -9.37 -9.94 27.24
C SER A 98 -8.81 -10.07 25.82
N THR A 99 -9.36 -9.33 24.84
CA THR A 99 -8.97 -9.37 23.43
C THR A 99 -7.54 -8.86 23.17
N PHE A 100 -6.98 -8.06 24.08
CA PHE A 100 -5.62 -7.54 23.97
C PHE A 100 -4.57 -8.43 24.63
N VAL A 101 -4.91 -9.12 25.72
CA VAL A 101 -3.96 -9.97 26.47
C VAL A 101 -4.01 -11.45 26.07
N ASN A 102 -5.19 -11.95 25.67
CA ASN A 102 -5.38 -13.35 25.28
C ASN A 102 -5.38 -13.46 23.75
N ARG A 103 -4.22 -13.68 23.13
CA ARG A 103 -4.10 -13.87 21.68
C ARG A 103 -4.33 -15.35 21.29
N PRO A 104 -5.45 -15.70 20.61
CA PRO A 104 -5.80 -17.08 20.34
C PRO A 104 -5.11 -17.65 19.08
N ALA A 105 -4.97 -18.97 19.04
CA ALA A 105 -4.68 -19.72 17.82
C ALA A 105 -5.96 -19.81 16.96
N LEU A 106 -6.28 -18.74 16.21
CA LEU A 106 -7.58 -18.52 15.55
C LEU A 106 -8.10 -19.67 14.67
N GLY A 107 -7.22 -20.45 14.04
CA GLY A 107 -7.61 -21.60 13.22
C GLY A 107 -8.04 -22.85 14.00
N ILE A 108 -7.98 -22.83 15.34
CA ILE A 108 -8.30 -23.98 16.21
C ILE A 108 -9.16 -23.54 17.41
N LEU A 109 -8.83 -22.41 18.04
CA LEU A 109 -9.48 -21.89 19.25
C LEU A 109 -9.94 -20.43 19.03
N PRO A 110 -10.88 -20.15 18.11
CA PRO A 110 -11.42 -18.82 17.92
C PRO A 110 -12.25 -18.37 19.14
N PRO A 111 -12.25 -17.07 19.49
CA PRO A 111 -13.14 -16.54 20.52
C PRO A 111 -14.60 -16.53 20.03
N GLU A 112 -15.55 -16.61 20.96
CA GLU A 112 -16.99 -16.70 20.72
C GLU A 112 -17.51 -15.68 19.67
N ASN A 113 -17.10 -14.41 19.79
CA ASN A 113 -17.55 -13.32 18.93
C ASN A 113 -16.79 -13.21 17.58
N PHE A 114 -15.90 -14.15 17.25
CA PHE A 114 -15.11 -14.07 16.02
C PHE A 114 -15.93 -14.05 14.72
N PRO A 115 -16.99 -14.88 14.54
CA PRO A 115 -17.81 -14.84 13.33
C PRO A 115 -18.51 -13.48 13.14
N ASP A 116 -19.02 -12.90 14.22
CA ASP A 116 -19.69 -11.60 14.20
C ASP A 116 -18.69 -10.49 13.88
N LYS A 117 -17.52 -10.47 14.52
CA LYS A 117 -16.49 -9.45 14.25
C LYS A 117 -15.92 -9.56 12.84
N ILE A 118 -15.82 -10.76 12.26
CA ILE A 118 -15.50 -10.96 10.84
C ILE A 118 -16.62 -10.44 9.92
N THR A 119 -17.88 -10.60 10.33
CA THR A 119 -19.05 -10.15 9.57
C THR A 119 -19.19 -8.63 9.59
N GLU A 120 -19.11 -8.01 10.76
CA GLU A 120 -19.13 -6.56 10.98
C GLU A 120 -17.98 -5.84 10.26
N SER A 121 -16.78 -6.45 10.20
CA SER A 121 -15.61 -5.87 9.54
C SER A 121 -15.45 -6.30 8.08
N LEU A 122 -14.75 -7.41 7.84
CA LEU A 122 -14.23 -7.77 6.52
C LEU A 122 -15.31 -8.20 5.53
N LEU A 123 -16.38 -8.86 5.99
CA LEU A 123 -17.48 -9.26 5.10
C LEU A 123 -18.43 -8.11 4.79
N SER A 124 -18.57 -7.11 5.67
CA SER A 124 -19.36 -5.90 5.40
C SER A 124 -18.73 -4.95 4.35
N VAL A 125 -17.55 -5.31 3.84
CA VAL A 125 -16.87 -4.69 2.68
C VAL A 125 -16.39 -5.74 1.65
N ALA A 126 -17.01 -6.93 1.63
CA ALA A 126 -16.60 -8.03 0.74
C ALA A 126 -16.68 -7.64 -0.77
N PRO A 127 -15.61 -7.88 -1.56
CA PRO A 127 -15.66 -7.69 -3.01
C PRO A 127 -16.71 -8.58 -3.68
N SER A 128 -17.29 -8.10 -4.79
CA SER A 128 -18.32 -8.84 -5.53
C SER A 128 -17.83 -10.24 -5.93
N GLY A 129 -18.65 -11.26 -5.64
CA GLY A 129 -18.31 -12.68 -5.85
C GLY A 129 -17.39 -13.31 -4.79
N MET A 130 -16.92 -12.56 -3.78
CA MET A 130 -16.00 -13.08 -2.75
C MET A 130 -16.68 -13.33 -1.39
N THR A 131 -17.56 -14.33 -1.34
CA THR A 131 -18.33 -14.74 -0.14
C THR A 131 -17.53 -15.45 0.98
N ARG A 132 -16.20 -15.38 0.96
CA ARG A 132 -15.31 -16.04 1.94
C ARG A 132 -14.06 -15.18 2.17
N VAL A 133 -13.61 -15.09 3.41
CA VAL A 133 -12.39 -14.39 3.83
C VAL A 133 -11.48 -15.32 4.62
N GLN A 134 -10.17 -15.14 4.46
CA GLN A 134 -9.13 -15.74 5.30
C GLN A 134 -8.23 -14.60 5.77
N THR A 135 -8.23 -14.32 7.08
CA THR A 135 -7.47 -13.23 7.71
C THR A 135 -5.97 -13.54 7.79
N MET A 136 -5.11 -12.51 7.79
CA MET A 136 -3.65 -12.63 7.96
C MET A 136 -3.10 -11.51 8.84
N ALA A 137 -1.83 -11.62 9.24
CA ALA A 137 -1.16 -10.64 10.11
C ALA A 137 -0.46 -9.49 9.34
N CYS A 138 -0.05 -9.69 8.08
CA CYS A 138 0.57 -8.66 7.23
C CYS A 138 0.41 -8.95 5.73
N GLY A 139 0.68 -7.96 4.88
CA GLY A 139 0.56 -8.08 3.42
C GLY A 139 1.38 -9.21 2.80
N SER A 140 2.62 -9.43 3.28
CA SER A 140 3.46 -10.54 2.80
C SER A 140 2.78 -11.90 3.04
N CYS A 141 2.27 -12.18 4.26
CA CYS A 141 1.60 -13.46 4.50
C CYS A 141 0.17 -13.53 3.92
N SER A 142 -0.46 -12.43 3.56
CA SER A 142 -1.60 -12.44 2.61
C SER A 142 -1.19 -12.99 1.25
N ASN A 143 -0.10 -12.49 0.68
CA ASN A 143 0.33 -12.86 -0.66
C ASN A 143 0.97 -14.25 -0.74
N GLU A 144 1.84 -14.65 0.20
CA GLU A 144 2.39 -16.04 0.24
C GLU A 144 1.28 -17.09 0.28
N ASN A 145 0.23 -16.85 1.06
CA ASN A 145 -0.89 -17.77 1.16
C ASN A 145 -1.89 -17.62 0.00
N ALA A 146 -1.94 -16.44 -0.66
CA ALA A 146 -2.59 -16.30 -1.95
C ALA A 146 -1.93 -17.21 -3.01
N PHE A 147 -0.60 -17.21 -3.08
CA PHE A 147 0.15 -18.02 -4.05
C PHE A 147 0.07 -19.52 -3.75
N LYS A 148 0.44 -19.94 -2.53
CA LYS A 148 0.42 -21.36 -2.12
C LYS A 148 -0.90 -22.06 -2.43
N SER A 149 -2.03 -21.36 -2.29
CA SER A 149 -3.32 -21.99 -2.47
C SER A 149 -3.99 -21.70 -3.82
N ILE A 150 -3.51 -20.73 -4.58
CA ILE A 150 -3.64 -20.75 -6.05
C ILE A 150 -3.01 -22.05 -6.57
N PHE A 151 -1.81 -22.43 -6.11
CA PHE A 151 -1.16 -23.69 -6.50
C PHE A 151 -1.95 -24.93 -6.08
N ILE A 152 -2.45 -25.00 -4.83
CA ILE A 152 -3.31 -26.10 -4.36
C ILE A 152 -4.54 -26.25 -5.26
N TRP A 153 -5.26 -25.15 -5.52
CA TRP A 153 -6.40 -25.19 -6.43
C TRP A 153 -6.00 -25.65 -7.82
N TYR A 154 -4.91 -25.13 -8.41
CA TYR A 154 -4.49 -25.44 -9.77
C TYR A 154 -4.22 -26.95 -9.98
N LYS A 155 -3.61 -27.61 -8.98
CA LYS A 155 -3.39 -29.08 -9.02
C LYS A 155 -4.67 -29.90 -8.84
N VAL A 156 -5.62 -29.41 -8.04
CA VAL A 156 -6.92 -30.07 -7.81
C VAL A 156 -7.88 -29.88 -9.01
N SER A 157 -7.84 -28.73 -9.67
CA SER A 157 -8.87 -28.28 -10.61
C SER A 157 -8.65 -28.71 -12.06
N ASN A 158 -7.39 -28.65 -12.52
CA ASN A 158 -7.02 -29.00 -13.89
C ASN A 158 -6.99 -30.53 -14.11
N LYS A 159 -7.39 -31.31 -13.09
CA LYS A 159 -7.37 -32.78 -13.06
C LYS A 159 -6.00 -33.41 -13.31
N GLU A 160 -4.91 -32.67 -13.11
CA GLU A 160 -3.54 -33.17 -13.26
C GLU A 160 -3.21 -34.33 -12.30
N ARG A 161 -3.93 -34.47 -11.18
CA ARG A 161 -3.87 -35.64 -10.27
C ARG A 161 -4.82 -36.78 -10.62
N GLY A 162 -5.70 -36.63 -11.61
CA GLY A 162 -6.80 -37.57 -11.92
C GLY A 162 -7.92 -37.63 -10.86
N HIS A 163 -7.56 -37.52 -9.57
CA HIS A 163 -8.44 -37.65 -8.41
C HIS A 163 -8.30 -36.46 -7.44
N ASN A 164 -9.25 -36.33 -6.51
CA ASN A 164 -9.24 -35.26 -5.49
C ASN A 164 -8.25 -35.53 -4.33
N VAL A 165 -7.65 -36.72 -4.27
CA VAL A 165 -6.75 -37.17 -3.19
C VAL A 165 -5.32 -37.23 -3.76
N PRO A 166 -4.29 -36.74 -3.04
CA PRO A 166 -2.88 -36.91 -3.43
C PRO A 166 -2.48 -38.39 -3.51
N SER A 167 -1.56 -38.74 -4.39
CA SER A 167 -0.94 -40.07 -4.43
C SER A 167 0.09 -40.27 -3.31
N GLU A 168 0.54 -41.51 -3.08
CA GLU A 168 1.68 -41.78 -2.19
C GLU A 168 2.98 -41.12 -2.70
N GLU A 169 3.12 -40.97 -4.02
CA GLU A 169 4.23 -40.23 -4.65
C GLU A 169 4.11 -38.72 -4.36
N ASP A 170 2.93 -38.10 -4.47
CA ASP A 170 2.69 -36.70 -4.06
C ASP A 170 3.07 -36.47 -2.59
N ILE A 171 2.74 -37.42 -1.71
CA ILE A 171 2.96 -37.33 -0.26
C ILE A 171 4.43 -37.53 0.11
N SER A 172 5.11 -38.50 -0.51
CA SER A 172 6.53 -38.77 -0.23
C SER A 172 7.46 -37.71 -0.83
N SER A 173 7.22 -37.30 -2.07
CA SER A 173 8.07 -36.31 -2.76
C SER A 173 7.95 -34.89 -2.18
N CYS A 174 6.76 -34.46 -1.71
CA CYS A 174 6.60 -33.11 -1.16
C CYS A 174 7.40 -32.91 0.15
N MET A 175 7.56 -33.96 0.96
CA MET A 175 8.33 -33.92 2.21
C MET A 175 9.84 -33.75 2.00
N ILE A 176 10.32 -33.93 0.77
CA ILE A 176 11.73 -33.73 0.37
C ILE A 176 11.88 -32.64 -0.71
N ASN A 177 10.87 -31.77 -0.88
CA ASN A 177 10.83 -30.67 -1.84
C ASN A 177 10.92 -31.08 -3.33
N GLN A 178 10.44 -32.28 -3.68
CA GLN A 178 10.51 -32.82 -5.06
C GLN A 178 9.13 -32.92 -5.71
N ALA A 179 9.11 -32.92 -7.05
CA ALA A 179 7.93 -33.26 -7.84
C ALA A 179 7.60 -34.77 -7.71
N PRO A 180 6.34 -35.19 -7.90
CA PRO A 180 5.15 -34.40 -8.25
C PRO A 180 4.56 -33.57 -7.08
N GLY A 181 4.91 -33.90 -5.83
CA GLY A 181 4.32 -33.32 -4.62
C GLY A 181 4.58 -31.82 -4.43
N CYS A 182 5.79 -31.38 -4.80
CA CYS A 182 6.15 -29.97 -4.99
C CYS A 182 6.22 -29.66 -6.50
N PRO A 183 5.14 -29.13 -7.11
CA PRO A 183 5.09 -28.85 -8.55
C PRO A 183 5.76 -27.52 -8.90
N ASP A 184 6.45 -27.46 -10.04
CA ASP A 184 7.11 -26.25 -10.59
C ASP A 184 6.09 -25.29 -11.23
N LEU A 185 5.11 -24.83 -10.43
CA LEU A 185 4.10 -23.85 -10.85
C LEU A 185 4.64 -22.43 -10.73
N SER A 186 4.10 -21.52 -11.54
CA SER A 186 4.50 -20.11 -11.52
C SER A 186 3.37 -19.13 -11.23
N ILE A 187 3.72 -17.96 -10.69
CA ILE A 187 2.83 -16.79 -10.57
C ILE A 187 3.34 -15.72 -11.52
N LEU A 188 2.50 -15.23 -12.42
CA LEU A 188 2.82 -14.08 -13.26
C LEU A 188 2.69 -12.80 -12.43
N SER A 189 3.71 -11.96 -12.54
CA SER A 189 3.83 -10.68 -11.83
C SER A 189 4.24 -9.56 -12.79
N PHE A 190 4.24 -8.31 -12.33
CA PHE A 190 4.49 -7.15 -13.18
C PHE A 190 5.73 -6.36 -12.75
N MET A 191 6.51 -5.90 -13.73
CA MET A 191 7.62 -4.96 -13.51
C MET A 191 7.12 -3.71 -12.77
N GLY A 192 7.87 -3.24 -11.78
CA GLY A 192 7.46 -2.17 -10.86
C GLY A 192 6.64 -2.63 -9.63
N GLY A 193 6.07 -3.84 -9.64
CA GLY A 193 5.19 -4.31 -8.57
C GLY A 193 5.88 -4.47 -7.21
N PHE A 194 5.12 -4.37 -6.12
CA PHE A 194 5.57 -4.68 -4.76
C PHE A 194 4.51 -5.46 -3.98
N HIS A 195 4.85 -6.70 -3.63
CA HIS A 195 3.92 -7.65 -3.03
C HIS A 195 4.43 -8.24 -1.69
N GLY A 196 5.64 -7.88 -1.27
CA GLY A 196 6.21 -8.22 0.03
C GLY A 196 7.71 -8.52 -0.04
N ARG A 197 8.29 -9.02 1.07
CA ARG A 197 9.73 -9.32 1.19
C ARG A 197 10.07 -10.73 1.65
N THR A 198 9.07 -11.57 1.93
CA THR A 198 9.24 -13.04 2.04
C THR A 198 9.46 -13.62 0.63
N MET A 199 10.10 -14.79 0.50
CA MET A 199 10.71 -15.21 -0.77
C MET A 199 9.74 -15.33 -1.97
N GLY A 200 8.51 -15.82 -1.78
CA GLY A 200 7.51 -15.88 -2.87
C GLY A 200 6.95 -14.51 -3.25
N CYS A 201 6.73 -13.65 -2.24
CA CYS A 201 6.38 -12.23 -2.43
C CYS A 201 7.52 -11.43 -3.06
N LEU A 202 8.78 -11.81 -2.83
CA LEU A 202 9.94 -11.12 -3.38
C LEU A 202 10.22 -11.54 -4.83
N ALA A 203 9.99 -12.81 -5.18
CA ALA A 203 10.02 -13.26 -6.57
C ALA A 203 9.02 -12.49 -7.44
N THR A 204 7.84 -12.18 -6.90
CA THR A 204 6.78 -11.40 -7.56
C THR A 204 6.88 -9.88 -7.38
N THR A 205 7.83 -9.38 -6.58
CA THR A 205 8.13 -7.95 -6.40
C THR A 205 9.24 -7.52 -7.36
N HIS A 206 9.08 -6.41 -8.08
CA HIS A 206 10.05 -5.92 -9.08
C HIS A 206 10.21 -4.39 -9.00
N SER A 207 10.28 -3.85 -7.78
CA SER A 207 10.23 -2.42 -7.50
C SER A 207 11.59 -1.70 -7.48
N LYS A 208 12.59 -2.23 -6.76
CA LYS A 208 13.93 -1.61 -6.59
C LYS A 208 15.02 -2.68 -6.43
N VAL A 209 16.22 -2.41 -6.93
CA VAL A 209 17.36 -3.34 -6.88
C VAL A 209 17.69 -3.76 -5.44
N ILE A 210 17.75 -2.79 -4.52
CA ILE A 210 18.04 -2.99 -3.08
C ILE A 210 16.97 -3.83 -2.33
N HIS A 211 15.85 -4.17 -2.98
CA HIS A 211 14.88 -5.12 -2.43
C HIS A 211 15.18 -6.58 -2.83
N LYS A 212 15.86 -6.83 -3.96
CA LYS A 212 16.04 -8.17 -4.55
C LYS A 212 17.48 -8.68 -4.62
N LEU A 213 18.47 -7.78 -4.62
CA LEU A 213 19.88 -8.13 -4.74
C LEU A 213 20.29 -9.13 -3.63
N ASP A 214 21.13 -10.10 -3.99
CA ASP A 214 21.66 -11.16 -3.13
C ASP A 214 20.62 -12.13 -2.49
N VAL A 215 19.34 -12.04 -2.85
CA VAL A 215 18.29 -12.97 -2.37
C VAL A 215 17.91 -14.00 -3.44
N PRO A 216 17.95 -15.32 -3.15
CA PRO A 216 17.46 -16.36 -4.06
C PRO A 216 16.00 -16.15 -4.47
N SER A 217 15.66 -16.47 -5.72
CA SER A 217 14.34 -16.19 -6.30
C SER A 217 13.86 -17.31 -7.21
N PHE A 218 12.56 -17.31 -7.52
CA PHE A 218 11.96 -18.24 -8.46
C PHE A 218 12.04 -17.70 -9.89
N ASP A 219 12.49 -18.54 -10.84
CA ASP A 219 12.29 -18.33 -12.28
C ASP A 219 10.78 -18.42 -12.54
N TRP A 220 10.10 -17.26 -12.56
CA TRP A 220 8.66 -17.06 -12.80
C TRP A 220 8.42 -15.91 -13.82
N PRO A 221 7.24 -15.81 -14.46
CA PRO A 221 6.96 -14.77 -15.45
C PRO A 221 6.87 -13.36 -14.86
N VAL A 222 7.47 -12.40 -15.56
CA VAL A 222 7.39 -10.97 -15.28
C VAL A 222 6.94 -10.24 -16.55
N ALA A 223 5.76 -9.63 -16.51
CA ALA A 223 5.19 -8.84 -17.60
C ALA A 223 5.52 -7.34 -17.41
N PRO A 224 5.52 -6.53 -18.49
CA PRO A 224 5.55 -5.07 -18.36
C PRO A 224 4.24 -4.55 -17.75
N PHE A 225 4.34 -3.55 -16.88
CA PHE A 225 3.19 -2.73 -16.49
C PHE A 225 3.13 -1.49 -17.41
N PRO A 226 1.94 -1.05 -17.88
CA PRO A 226 1.82 0.09 -18.80
C PRO A 226 2.46 1.38 -18.28
N ARG A 227 3.38 1.97 -19.05
CA ARG A 227 4.01 3.27 -18.69
C ARG A 227 3.31 4.45 -19.37
N LEU A 228 2.18 4.89 -18.82
CA LEU A 228 1.39 5.98 -19.38
C LEU A 228 2.18 7.29 -19.55
N LYS A 229 1.96 7.96 -20.68
CA LYS A 229 2.34 9.35 -20.96
C LYS A 229 1.26 10.32 -20.45
N TYR A 230 1.67 11.53 -20.09
CA TYR A 230 0.83 12.57 -19.50
C TYR A 230 1.11 13.91 -20.21
N PRO A 231 0.12 14.80 -20.42
CA PRO A 231 -1.30 14.68 -20.04
C PRO A 231 -2.01 13.50 -20.71
N LEU A 232 -3.00 12.89 -20.03
CA LEU A 232 -3.63 11.65 -20.49
C LEU A 232 -4.46 11.89 -21.76
N GLU A 233 -5.01 13.10 -21.87
CA GLU A 233 -5.85 13.62 -22.94
C GLU A 233 -5.07 13.79 -24.25
N GLU A 234 -3.77 14.14 -24.17
CA GLU A 234 -2.89 14.33 -25.32
C GLU A 234 -2.35 13.00 -25.88
N PHE A 235 -2.16 12.00 -25.01
CA PHE A 235 -1.53 10.72 -25.36
C PHE A 235 -2.48 9.52 -25.32
N ALA A 236 -3.79 9.75 -25.45
CA ALA A 236 -4.81 8.71 -25.33
C ALA A 236 -4.59 7.51 -26.27
N ARG A 237 -4.08 7.75 -27.50
CA ARG A 237 -3.76 6.69 -28.48
C ARG A 237 -2.55 5.87 -28.05
N GLU A 238 -1.45 6.53 -27.71
CA GLU A 238 -0.20 5.91 -27.29
C GLU A 238 -0.39 5.10 -26.00
N ASN A 239 -1.18 5.63 -25.07
CA ASN A 239 -1.53 4.95 -23.82
C ASN A 239 -2.35 3.68 -24.09
N ALA A 240 -3.35 3.73 -24.98
CA ALA A 240 -4.10 2.54 -25.39
C ALA A 240 -3.25 1.49 -26.12
N GLN A 241 -2.28 1.92 -26.93
CA GLN A 241 -1.33 1.03 -27.61
C GLN A 241 -0.35 0.35 -26.64
N GLU A 242 0.15 1.10 -25.65
CA GLU A 242 1.01 0.57 -24.58
C GLU A 242 0.26 -0.42 -23.68
N GLU A 243 -1.00 -0.13 -23.31
CA GLU A 243 -1.84 -1.07 -22.55
C GLU A 243 -2.15 -2.35 -23.34
N ALA A 244 -2.41 -2.25 -24.65
CA ALA A 244 -2.63 -3.41 -25.51
C ALA A 244 -1.37 -4.29 -25.61
N ARG A 245 -0.19 -3.70 -25.84
CA ARG A 245 1.10 -4.41 -25.86
C ARG A 245 1.36 -5.16 -24.54
N CYS A 246 1.12 -4.50 -23.41
CA CYS A 246 1.29 -5.14 -22.09
C CYS A 246 0.32 -6.31 -21.86
N LEU A 247 -0.88 -6.29 -22.45
CA LEU A 247 -1.83 -7.41 -22.38
C LEU A 247 -1.42 -8.58 -23.29
N GLU A 248 -0.93 -8.29 -24.49
CA GLU A 248 -0.40 -9.27 -25.45
C GLU A 248 0.79 -10.04 -24.84
N GLU A 249 1.76 -9.33 -24.25
CA GLU A 249 2.91 -9.94 -23.56
C GLU A 249 2.50 -10.80 -22.34
N VAL A 250 1.36 -10.52 -21.69
CA VAL A 250 0.82 -11.38 -20.63
C VAL A 250 0.29 -12.70 -21.19
N GLU A 251 -0.43 -12.69 -22.32
CA GLU A 251 -0.89 -13.93 -22.97
C GLU A 251 0.30 -14.78 -23.47
N ASP A 252 1.27 -14.14 -24.13
CA ASP A 252 2.50 -14.77 -24.62
C ASP A 252 3.30 -15.41 -23.48
N LEU A 253 3.44 -14.72 -22.34
CA LEU A 253 4.08 -15.30 -21.15
C LEU A 253 3.30 -16.52 -20.66
N ILE A 254 1.96 -16.48 -20.54
CA ILE A 254 1.17 -17.64 -20.09
C ILE A 254 1.38 -18.86 -21.01
N VAL A 255 1.44 -18.65 -22.33
CA VAL A 255 1.72 -19.72 -23.31
C VAL A 255 3.14 -20.25 -23.17
N LYS A 256 4.14 -19.37 -23.19
CA LYS A 256 5.58 -19.68 -23.09
C LYS A 256 5.95 -20.41 -21.81
N TRP A 257 5.33 -20.03 -20.69
CA TRP A 257 5.56 -20.65 -19.39
C TRP A 257 4.89 -22.02 -19.26
N ARG A 258 3.74 -22.23 -19.90
CA ARG A 258 3.15 -23.57 -20.05
C ARG A 258 4.06 -24.48 -20.90
N GLN A 259 4.64 -23.97 -21.99
CA GLN A 259 5.58 -24.71 -22.84
C GLN A 259 6.90 -25.07 -22.13
N LYS A 260 7.38 -24.21 -21.21
CA LYS A 260 8.52 -24.50 -20.30
C LYS A 260 8.26 -25.67 -19.33
N GLY A 261 7.03 -26.19 -19.24
CA GLY A 261 6.62 -27.11 -18.17
C GLY A 261 6.35 -26.43 -16.83
N LYS A 262 6.34 -25.08 -16.79
CA LYS A 262 6.19 -24.26 -15.57
C LYS A 262 4.91 -23.40 -15.58
N PRO A 263 3.72 -24.00 -15.71
CA PRO A 263 2.51 -23.27 -16.06
C PRO A 263 2.13 -22.20 -15.04
N VAL A 264 1.60 -21.09 -15.55
CA VAL A 264 1.12 -19.97 -14.74
C VAL A 264 -0.16 -20.38 -14.03
N ALA A 265 -0.09 -20.53 -12.71
CA ALA A 265 -1.22 -20.90 -11.88
C ALA A 265 -2.10 -19.69 -11.51
N GLY A 266 -1.54 -18.48 -11.50
CA GLY A 266 -2.26 -17.25 -11.24
C GLY A 266 -1.46 -15.99 -11.58
N ILE A 267 -2.13 -14.84 -11.50
CA ILE A 267 -1.57 -13.51 -11.77
C ILE A 267 -1.72 -12.65 -10.52
N VAL A 268 -0.69 -11.88 -10.17
CA VAL A 268 -0.72 -10.88 -9.10
C VAL A 268 -0.42 -9.48 -9.65
N ILE A 269 -1.20 -8.47 -9.24
CA ILE A 269 -1.08 -7.09 -9.71
C ILE A 269 -1.69 -6.11 -8.70
N GLU A 270 -1.12 -4.90 -8.60
CA GLU A 270 -1.70 -3.77 -7.87
C GLU A 270 -2.61 -2.93 -8.79
N PRO A 271 -3.77 -2.43 -8.34
CA PRO A 271 -4.60 -1.49 -9.12
C PRO A 271 -3.92 -0.16 -9.45
N ILE A 272 -2.98 0.27 -8.60
CA ILE A 272 -2.00 1.33 -8.85
C ILE A 272 -0.71 0.86 -8.17
N GLN A 273 0.39 0.69 -8.90
CA GLN A 273 1.64 0.18 -8.31
C GLN A 273 2.25 1.23 -7.38
N ALA A 274 2.45 0.91 -6.09
CA ALA A 274 2.90 1.91 -5.11
C ALA A 274 4.42 2.13 -5.13
N GLU A 275 5.21 1.16 -4.64
CA GLU A 275 6.67 1.34 -4.46
C GLU A 275 7.42 1.55 -5.78
N GLY A 276 6.91 0.99 -6.88
CA GLY A 276 7.44 1.15 -8.25
C GLY A 276 7.27 2.54 -8.86
N GLY A 277 6.63 3.49 -8.15
CA GLY A 277 6.53 4.88 -8.60
C GLY A 277 5.11 5.35 -8.95
N ASP A 278 4.08 4.92 -8.21
CA ASP A 278 2.68 5.32 -8.43
C ASP A 278 2.27 5.13 -9.92
N ASN A 279 2.45 3.93 -10.46
CA ASN A 279 2.11 3.62 -11.85
C ASN A 279 0.61 3.28 -11.95
N HIS A 280 -0.12 4.06 -12.73
CA HIS A 280 -1.54 3.85 -13.05
C HIS A 280 -1.71 3.16 -14.42
N ALA A 281 -2.80 2.44 -14.59
CA ALA A 281 -3.32 1.95 -15.87
C ALA A 281 -4.84 2.15 -15.93
N SER A 282 -5.43 2.09 -17.12
CA SER A 282 -6.86 2.32 -17.32
C SER A 282 -7.74 1.23 -16.69
N PRO A 283 -9.00 1.54 -16.35
CA PRO A 283 -9.98 0.53 -15.96
C PRO A 283 -10.20 -0.57 -17.02
N ASP A 284 -9.95 -0.29 -18.31
CA ASP A 284 -10.08 -1.28 -19.39
C ASP A 284 -8.89 -2.23 -19.47
N PHE A 285 -7.66 -1.77 -19.19
CA PHE A 285 -6.52 -2.65 -18.99
C PHE A 285 -6.81 -3.71 -17.91
N PHE A 286 -7.31 -3.30 -16.74
CA PHE A 286 -7.67 -4.23 -15.67
C PHE A 286 -8.85 -5.16 -16.03
N ARG A 287 -9.86 -4.67 -16.78
CA ARG A 287 -10.95 -5.51 -17.29
C ARG A 287 -10.45 -6.58 -18.25
N ASN A 288 -9.57 -6.22 -19.18
CA ASN A 288 -9.01 -7.14 -20.16
C ASN A 288 -8.06 -8.15 -19.50
N LEU A 289 -7.17 -7.70 -18.61
CA LEU A 289 -6.33 -8.60 -17.80
C LEU A 289 -7.18 -9.59 -16.98
N ARG A 290 -8.32 -9.15 -16.43
CA ARG A 290 -9.24 -10.04 -15.71
C ARG A 290 -9.88 -11.10 -16.61
N ASN A 291 -10.10 -10.79 -17.89
CA ASN A 291 -10.61 -11.73 -18.91
C ASN A 291 -9.55 -12.77 -19.30
N ILE A 292 -8.29 -12.35 -19.52
CA ILE A 292 -7.14 -13.25 -19.71
C ILE A 292 -7.06 -14.24 -18.53
N ALA A 293 -7.13 -13.71 -17.31
CA ALA A 293 -7.09 -14.46 -16.05
C ALA A 293 -8.38 -15.21 -15.67
N ARG A 294 -9.37 -15.39 -16.57
CA ARG A 294 -10.69 -15.93 -16.19
C ARG A 294 -10.79 -17.47 -16.12
N LYS A 295 -9.65 -18.14 -16.00
CA LYS A 295 -9.46 -19.60 -15.86
C LYS A 295 -9.01 -19.85 -14.37
N PRO A 296 -9.55 -20.84 -13.60
CA PRO A 296 -10.14 -20.57 -12.23
C PRO A 296 -9.27 -20.40 -10.92
N TYR A 297 -9.77 -20.66 -9.67
CA TYR A 297 -9.37 -19.90 -8.42
C TYR A 297 -9.31 -20.43 -6.89
N ARG A 298 -9.42 -21.07 -5.69
CA ARG A 298 -9.18 -20.47 -4.31
C ARG A 298 -8.55 -21.35 -3.14
N ILE A 299 -8.59 -20.93 -1.83
CA ILE A 299 -7.39 -20.79 -0.91
C ILE A 299 -7.48 -21.22 0.61
N PHE A 300 -6.36 -21.46 1.37
CA PHE A 300 -6.29 -21.62 2.89
C PHE A 300 -4.88 -21.49 3.61
N ASN A 301 -4.78 -21.10 4.93
CA ASN A 301 -3.66 -21.43 5.90
C ASN A 301 -3.88 -21.08 7.42
N THR A 302 -2.89 -21.40 8.28
CA THR A 302 -2.86 -21.52 9.76
C THR A 302 -3.18 -20.30 10.67
N TRP A 303 -2.43 -19.19 10.63
CA TRP A 303 -2.44 -18.21 11.76
C TRP A 303 -3.63 -17.25 11.78
N MET A 304 -4.33 -17.09 10.65
CA MET A 304 -5.62 -16.40 10.57
C MET A 304 -5.70 -14.97 11.18
N GLY A 305 -4.58 -14.24 11.25
CA GLY A 305 -4.55 -12.83 11.67
C GLY A 305 -4.49 -12.59 13.18
N ASP A 306 -5.35 -11.69 13.68
CA ASP A 306 -5.33 -11.19 15.06
C ASP A 306 -6.70 -10.55 15.41
N PRO A 307 -7.45 -11.06 16.42
CA PRO A 307 -8.77 -10.52 16.77
C PRO A 307 -8.75 -9.05 17.20
N SER A 308 -7.66 -8.58 17.82
CA SER A 308 -7.54 -7.17 18.24
C SER A 308 -7.59 -6.24 17.03
N LYS A 309 -7.01 -6.65 15.89
CA LYS A 309 -7.02 -5.87 14.65
C LYS A 309 -8.39 -5.88 13.98
N ASN A 310 -9.15 -6.96 14.10
CA ASN A 310 -10.56 -6.98 13.68
C ASN A 310 -11.40 -6.00 14.51
N LEU A 311 -11.18 -5.92 15.83
CA LEU A 311 -11.88 -4.99 16.71
C LEU A 311 -11.60 -3.51 16.34
N PHE A 312 -10.33 -3.14 16.12
CA PHE A 312 -9.98 -1.83 15.56
C PHE A 312 -10.64 -1.59 14.19
N LEU A 313 -10.63 -2.59 13.30
CA LEU A 313 -11.18 -2.47 11.94
C LEU A 313 -12.70 -2.24 11.93
N VAL A 314 -13.46 -2.85 12.85
CA VAL A 314 -14.91 -2.56 13.00
C VAL A 314 -15.12 -1.08 13.27
N GLU A 315 -14.46 -0.48 14.26
CA GLU A 315 -14.69 0.94 14.57
C GLU A 315 -14.11 1.88 13.51
N VAL A 316 -13.00 1.51 12.84
CA VAL A 316 -12.53 2.24 11.65
C VAL A 316 -13.58 2.25 10.54
N LEU A 317 -14.24 1.11 10.27
CA LEU A 317 -15.31 1.04 9.27
C LEU A 317 -16.58 1.79 9.72
N ASN A 318 -16.89 1.81 11.02
CA ASN A 318 -17.96 2.63 11.58
C ASN A 318 -17.68 4.13 11.38
N VAL A 319 -16.47 4.59 11.69
CA VAL A 319 -16.01 5.98 11.44
C VAL A 319 -16.15 6.33 9.96
N ILE A 320 -15.60 5.52 9.05
CA ILE A 320 -15.64 5.75 7.60
C ILE A 320 -17.07 5.92 7.08
N ARG A 321 -18.02 5.11 7.57
CA ARG A 321 -19.45 5.19 7.21
C ARG A 321 -20.14 6.41 7.84
N ARG A 322 -19.98 6.60 9.14
CA ARG A 322 -20.63 7.65 9.95
C ARG A 322 -20.23 9.05 9.52
N GLU A 323 -18.97 9.23 9.10
CA GLU A 323 -18.39 10.53 8.74
C GLU A 323 -18.19 10.67 7.22
N ASN A 324 -18.71 9.71 6.43
CA ASN A 324 -18.70 9.67 4.96
C ASN A 324 -17.30 9.92 4.34
N LEU A 325 -16.26 9.28 4.90
CA LEU A 325 -14.87 9.60 4.57
C LEU A 325 -14.46 9.25 3.12
N LEU A 326 -15.25 8.44 2.40
CA LEU A 326 -15.02 8.19 0.98
C LEU A 326 -15.36 9.41 0.10
N GLU A 327 -16.37 10.18 0.48
CA GLU A 327 -16.71 11.46 -0.17
C GLU A 327 -15.66 12.52 0.19
N GLU A 328 -15.19 12.55 1.44
CA GLU A 328 -14.10 13.44 1.86
C GLU A 328 -12.81 13.17 1.06
N VAL A 329 -12.40 11.90 0.92
CA VAL A 329 -11.23 11.50 0.10
C VAL A 329 -11.42 11.85 -1.38
N THR A 330 -12.66 11.81 -1.89
CA THR A 330 -12.98 12.25 -3.26
C THR A 330 -12.83 13.77 -3.41
N ARG A 331 -13.33 14.54 -2.43
CA ARG A 331 -13.22 16.01 -2.39
C ARG A 331 -11.78 16.50 -2.19
N SER A 332 -11.13 16.08 -1.11
CA SER A 332 -9.76 16.52 -0.77
C SER A 332 -8.74 15.99 -1.77
N GLY A 333 -8.97 14.81 -2.33
CA GLY A 333 -8.21 14.26 -3.46
C GLY A 333 -8.30 15.11 -4.73
N LYS A 334 -9.51 15.57 -5.11
CA LYS A 334 -9.69 16.48 -6.24
C LYS A 334 -8.99 17.82 -6.04
N ALA A 335 -9.08 18.40 -4.84
CA ALA A 335 -8.38 19.63 -4.49
C ALA A 335 -6.84 19.45 -4.55
N LEU A 336 -6.34 18.32 -4.05
CA LEU A 336 -4.92 17.97 -4.08
C LEU A 336 -4.40 17.83 -5.53
N LEU A 337 -5.09 17.04 -6.35
CA LEU A 337 -4.66 16.79 -7.72
C LEU A 337 -4.71 18.06 -8.60
N ASN A 338 -5.73 18.91 -8.42
CA ASN A 338 -5.79 20.22 -9.09
C ASN A 338 -4.59 21.10 -8.70
N GLY A 339 -4.27 21.20 -7.40
CA GLY A 339 -3.10 21.96 -6.94
C GLY A 339 -1.77 21.40 -7.45
N LEU A 340 -1.65 20.08 -7.61
CA LEU A 340 -0.48 19.45 -8.24
C LEU A 340 -0.36 19.80 -9.73
N TYR A 341 -1.48 19.90 -10.47
CA TYR A 341 -1.47 20.38 -11.86
C TYR A 341 -1.08 21.86 -11.97
N GLU A 342 -1.59 22.72 -11.09
CA GLU A 342 -1.20 24.15 -11.03
C GLU A 342 0.30 24.31 -10.74
N LEU A 343 0.83 23.57 -9.76
CA LEU A 343 2.26 23.59 -9.45
C LEU A 343 3.09 22.99 -10.60
N GLN A 344 2.62 21.94 -11.28
CA GLN A 344 3.29 21.43 -12.49
C GLN A 344 3.38 22.51 -13.59
N ALA A 345 2.29 23.25 -13.84
CA ALA A 345 2.27 24.33 -14.83
C ALA A 345 3.13 25.54 -14.44
N GLN A 346 3.29 25.80 -13.13
CA GLN A 346 4.13 26.87 -12.60
C GLN A 346 5.63 26.49 -12.50
N TYR A 347 5.95 25.20 -12.43
CA TYR A 347 7.31 24.66 -12.26
C TYR A 347 7.67 23.55 -13.29
N PRO A 348 7.43 23.73 -14.62
CA PRO A 348 7.52 22.64 -15.61
C PRO A 348 8.95 22.12 -15.87
N GLY A 349 9.99 22.86 -15.48
CA GLY A 349 11.39 22.40 -15.50
C GLY A 349 11.82 21.59 -14.27
N LEU A 350 10.91 21.39 -13.31
CA LEU A 350 11.15 20.71 -12.03
C LEU A 350 10.13 19.59 -11.76
N LEU A 351 8.88 19.77 -12.19
CA LEU A 351 7.75 18.87 -11.96
C LEU A 351 7.13 18.36 -13.27
N SER A 352 6.72 17.08 -13.28
CA SER A 352 6.00 16.47 -14.41
C SER A 352 5.10 15.30 -13.97
N ARG A 353 4.26 14.81 -14.88
CA ARG A 353 3.43 13.60 -14.74
C ARG A 353 2.59 13.54 -13.45
N ALA A 354 2.07 14.69 -13.00
CA ALA A 354 1.10 14.75 -11.89
C ALA A 354 -0.10 13.82 -12.18
N ARG A 355 -0.49 13.03 -11.18
CA ARG A 355 -1.47 11.93 -11.32
C ARG A 355 -2.08 11.55 -9.98
N GLY A 356 -3.24 10.90 -10.01
CA GLY A 356 -3.83 10.29 -8.81
C GLY A 356 -5.29 9.88 -8.94
N GLN A 357 -5.80 9.22 -7.91
CA GLN A 357 -7.22 8.89 -7.74
C GLN A 357 -7.62 9.00 -6.26
N GLY A 358 -8.64 9.81 -5.96
CA GLY A 358 -8.86 10.27 -4.58
C GLY A 358 -7.62 10.99 -4.06
N THR A 359 -7.24 10.78 -2.80
CA THR A 359 -5.99 11.32 -2.21
C THR A 359 -4.74 10.49 -2.55
N PHE A 360 -4.87 9.37 -3.27
CA PHE A 360 -3.74 8.55 -3.74
C PHE A 360 -3.14 9.21 -4.97
N CYS A 361 -2.28 10.21 -4.74
CA CYS A 361 -1.67 11.05 -5.77
C CYS A 361 -0.14 10.92 -5.79
N ALA A 362 0.46 11.29 -6.92
CA ALA A 362 1.91 11.45 -7.07
C ALA A 362 2.28 12.49 -8.13
N ILE A 363 3.54 12.92 -8.12
CA ILE A 363 4.14 13.81 -9.11
C ILE A 363 5.62 13.45 -9.28
N ASP A 364 6.14 13.51 -10.51
CA ASP A 364 7.55 13.21 -10.80
C ASP A 364 8.39 14.48 -10.72
N VAL A 365 9.51 14.41 -10.00
CA VAL A 365 10.53 15.47 -9.94
C VAL A 365 11.61 15.17 -10.98
N ARG A 366 12.19 16.22 -11.57
CA ARG A 366 13.23 16.16 -12.62
C ARG A 366 14.32 15.10 -12.38
N ASP A 367 14.83 15.00 -11.15
CA ASP A 367 15.93 14.12 -10.79
C ASP A 367 15.82 13.65 -9.33
N ALA A 368 16.32 12.45 -9.04
CA ALA A 368 16.19 11.80 -7.73
C ALA A 368 16.85 12.60 -6.60
N ALA A 369 18.02 13.21 -6.86
CA ALA A 369 18.70 14.05 -5.88
C ALA A 369 17.86 15.29 -5.49
N THR A 370 17.17 15.90 -6.44
CA THR A 370 16.24 17.01 -6.18
C THR A 370 14.98 16.53 -5.48
N ARG A 371 14.44 15.35 -5.85
CA ARG A 371 13.34 14.70 -5.12
C ARG A 371 13.68 14.52 -3.64
N ASP A 372 14.84 13.96 -3.34
CA ASP A 372 15.27 13.65 -1.97
C ASP A 372 15.54 14.93 -1.15
N ARG A 373 16.16 15.97 -1.75
CA ARG A 373 16.28 17.29 -1.10
C ARG A 373 14.94 17.93 -0.79
N MET A 374 13.98 17.86 -1.73
CA MET A 374 12.64 18.42 -1.53
C MET A 374 11.86 17.70 -0.43
N LEU A 375 12.02 16.38 -0.26
CA LEU A 375 11.42 15.64 0.86
C LEU A 375 11.96 16.13 2.22
N VAL A 376 13.27 16.38 2.33
CA VAL A 376 13.89 16.93 3.56
C VAL A 376 13.40 18.36 3.82
N GLN A 377 13.42 19.23 2.80
CA GLN A 377 12.96 20.62 2.93
C GLN A 377 11.47 20.74 3.25
N ALA A 378 10.62 19.84 2.76
CA ALA A 378 9.21 19.77 3.15
C ALA A 378 9.08 19.35 4.62
N ARG A 379 9.85 18.34 5.06
CA ARG A 379 9.87 17.85 6.45
C ARG A 379 10.30 18.95 7.42
N ASP A 380 11.38 19.67 7.13
CA ASP A 380 11.89 20.77 7.96
C ASP A 380 10.94 21.99 7.98
N LYS A 381 10.05 22.13 6.99
CA LYS A 381 8.93 23.09 7.00
C LYS A 381 7.62 22.52 7.59
N GLY A 382 7.64 21.30 8.12
CA GLY A 382 6.51 20.71 8.82
C GLY A 382 5.53 19.89 7.97
N VAL A 383 5.94 19.34 6.83
CA VAL A 383 5.12 18.39 6.04
C VAL A 383 5.90 17.11 5.74
N LEU A 384 5.41 15.97 6.23
CA LEU A 384 5.99 14.66 5.94
C LEU A 384 5.42 14.10 4.62
N LEU A 385 6.31 13.83 3.68
CA LEU A 385 6.01 13.33 2.33
C LEU A 385 6.75 12.01 2.06
N GLY A 386 6.22 11.18 1.18
CA GLY A 386 6.84 9.92 0.76
C GLY A 386 7.49 9.99 -0.63
N GLY A 387 8.61 9.30 -0.82
CA GLY A 387 9.16 9.00 -2.14
C GLY A 387 8.70 7.63 -2.66
N CYS A 388 8.49 7.48 -3.98
CA CYS A 388 8.32 6.19 -4.67
C CYS A 388 9.07 6.18 -6.00
N GLY A 389 9.29 4.98 -6.56
CA GLY A 389 10.18 4.80 -7.70
C GLY A 389 11.54 5.47 -7.48
N ASP A 390 12.11 6.01 -8.55
CA ASP A 390 13.35 6.79 -8.50
C ASP A 390 13.07 8.29 -8.34
N LEU A 391 12.07 8.82 -9.07
CA LEU A 391 11.84 10.26 -9.29
C LEU A 391 10.61 10.86 -8.59
N SER A 392 9.71 10.04 -8.05
CA SER A 392 8.37 10.49 -7.69
C SER A 392 8.25 10.89 -6.20
N ILE A 393 7.46 11.93 -5.94
CA ILE A 393 6.87 12.22 -4.62
C ILE A 393 5.43 11.71 -4.65
N ARG A 394 5.01 11.03 -3.57
CA ARG A 394 3.68 10.45 -3.39
C ARG A 394 3.00 10.96 -2.13
N PHE A 395 1.68 11.02 -2.22
CA PHE A 395 0.78 11.49 -1.18
C PHE A 395 -0.09 10.33 -0.70
N ARG A 396 -0.05 10.07 0.60
CA ARG A 396 -0.79 9.03 1.34
C ARG A 396 -1.28 9.59 2.68
N PRO A 397 -2.20 10.57 2.68
CA PRO A 397 -2.80 11.06 3.91
C PRO A 397 -3.84 10.08 4.46
N ALA A 398 -4.27 10.31 5.71
CA ALA A 398 -5.36 9.55 6.33
C ALA A 398 -6.72 9.87 5.66
N LEU A 399 -7.72 9.01 5.88
CA LEU A 399 -9.08 9.21 5.34
C LEU A 399 -9.80 10.42 5.95
N ILE A 400 -9.28 10.95 7.07
CA ILE A 400 -9.75 12.19 7.72
C ILE A 400 -9.06 13.47 7.17
N PHE A 401 -8.31 13.36 6.08
CA PHE A 401 -7.61 14.49 5.45
C PHE A 401 -8.55 15.33 4.58
N LYS A 402 -8.42 16.65 4.70
CA LYS A 402 -9.44 17.63 4.30
C LYS A 402 -8.86 18.71 3.40
N GLU A 403 -9.74 19.41 2.69
CA GLU A 403 -9.38 20.50 1.77
C GLU A 403 -8.52 21.60 2.43
N TYR A 404 -8.72 21.92 3.72
CA TYR A 404 -7.83 22.87 4.40
C TYR A 404 -6.40 22.30 4.63
N HIS A 405 -6.25 21.00 4.86
CA HIS A 405 -4.94 20.34 4.93
C HIS A 405 -4.24 20.34 3.56
N VAL A 406 -5.00 20.21 2.47
CA VAL A 406 -4.48 20.38 1.09
C VAL A 406 -3.90 21.78 0.92
N HIS A 407 -4.58 22.83 1.36
CA HIS A 407 -4.08 24.21 1.25
C HIS A 407 -2.84 24.47 2.12
N ILE A 408 -2.78 23.91 3.34
CA ILE A 408 -1.56 23.96 4.18
C ILE A 408 -0.38 23.32 3.44
N PHE A 409 -0.58 22.13 2.87
CA PHE A 409 0.42 21.44 2.05
C PHE A 409 0.86 22.27 0.84
N LEU A 410 -0.07 22.71 -0.02
CA LEU A 410 0.25 23.37 -1.29
C LEU A 410 1.02 24.68 -1.08
N ASN A 411 0.69 25.44 -0.04
CA ASN A 411 1.43 26.66 0.32
C ASN A 411 2.88 26.33 0.73
N ILE A 412 3.07 25.40 1.67
CA ILE A 412 4.42 25.01 2.14
C ILE A 412 5.24 24.40 0.99
N PHE A 413 4.61 23.58 0.15
CA PHE A 413 5.28 22.89 -0.96
C PHE A 413 5.64 23.84 -2.11
N ASN A 414 4.81 24.84 -2.42
CA ASN A 414 5.19 25.95 -3.31
C ASN A 414 6.49 26.62 -2.83
N ASP A 415 6.61 26.86 -1.52
CA ASP A 415 7.80 27.52 -0.97
C ASP A 415 9.04 26.61 -0.96
N VAL A 416 8.89 25.28 -1.04
CA VAL A 416 9.98 24.33 -1.29
C VAL A 416 10.36 24.31 -2.77
N LEU A 417 9.36 24.30 -3.67
CA LEU A 417 9.56 24.35 -5.12
C LEU A 417 10.28 25.64 -5.54
N ALA A 418 9.93 26.78 -4.93
CA ALA A 418 10.57 28.08 -5.14
C ALA A 418 12.08 28.07 -4.80
N GLN A 419 12.53 27.15 -3.94
CA GLN A 419 13.93 26.99 -3.53
C GLN A 419 14.71 25.99 -4.43
N ASN A 420 14.06 25.36 -5.41
CA ASN A 420 14.66 24.34 -6.30
C ASN A 420 14.40 24.59 -7.80
N LYS A 421 13.99 25.81 -8.19
CA LYS A 421 13.77 26.20 -9.59
C LYS A 421 15.03 26.04 -10.45
#